data_AF-A0A231GSZ9-F1
#
_entry.id   AF-A0A231GSZ9-F1
#
_cell.length_a   1.000
_cell.length_b   1.000
_cell.length_c   1.000
_cell.angle_alpha   90.00
_cell.angle_beta   90.00
_cell.angle_gamma   90.00
#
_symmetry.space_group_name_H-M   'P 1'
#
loop_
_entity.id
_entity.type
_entity.pdbx_description
1 polymer ?
#
loop_
_entity_poly.entity_id
_entity_poly.type
_entity_poly.pdbx_seq_one_letter_code
_entity_poly.pdbx_strand_id
1 'polypeptide(L)'
;MYLQFSPEVIAAVYTTNTATASTLAELMRLASVASEPIPAGADPVSVGLSAAFKSYKSGYYNITDNGISKFHEGNGKLPESIHRYEFGDSAGGARVKSAEPGIVYI
;
A
#
# COMPACT_ATOMS: atom_id res chain seq x y z
N MET A 1 -8.51 -29.30 -4.42
CA MET A 1 -8.68 -27.84 -4.55
C MET A 1 -7.59 -27.36 -5.49
N TYR A 2 -7.94 -26.91 -6.69
CA TYR A 2 -6.97 -26.30 -7.60
C TYR A 2 -6.83 -24.83 -7.22
N LEU A 3 -5.61 -24.39 -6.92
CA LEU A 3 -5.33 -22.98 -6.74
C LEU A 3 -5.19 -22.36 -8.12
N GLN A 4 -6.19 -21.58 -8.53
CA GLN A 4 -6.19 -20.90 -9.82
C GLN A 4 -5.61 -19.49 -9.59
N PHE A 5 -4.40 -19.25 -10.09
CA PHE A 5 -3.74 -17.95 -10.09
C PHE A 5 -3.58 -17.47 -11.53
N SER A 6 -4.05 -16.25 -11.84
CA SER A 6 -3.77 -15.58 -13.10
C SER A 6 -2.57 -14.63 -12.89
N PRO A 7 -1.44 -14.86 -13.57
CA PRO A 7 -0.28 -13.97 -13.50
C PRO A 7 -0.63 -12.51 -13.80
N GLU A 8 -1.57 -12.28 -14.73
CA GLU A 8 -2.06 -10.95 -15.10
C GLU A 8 -2.77 -10.27 -13.93
N VAL A 9 -3.58 -11.01 -13.17
CA VAL A 9 -4.23 -10.49 -11.96
C VAL A 9 -3.20 -10.15 -10.89
N ILE A 10 -2.17 -10.97 -10.70
CA ILE A 10 -1.12 -10.69 -9.70
C ILE A 10 -0.30 -9.44 -10.12
N ALA A 11 0.03 -9.30 -11.39
CA ALA A 11 0.73 -8.12 -11.92
C ALA A 11 -0.12 -6.84 -11.81
N ALA A 12 -1.42 -6.94 -12.07
CA ALA A 12 -2.36 -5.84 -11.88
C ALA A 12 -2.44 -5.42 -10.40
N VAL A 13 -2.61 -6.39 -9.48
CA VAL A 13 -2.62 -6.15 -8.04
C VAL A 13 -1.31 -5.51 -7.59
N TYR A 14 -0.17 -6.00 -8.07
CA TYR A 14 1.14 -5.40 -7.76
C TYR A 14 1.22 -3.92 -8.16
N THR A 15 0.76 -3.61 -9.37
CA THR A 15 0.80 -2.24 -9.92
C THR A 15 -0.14 -1.32 -9.16
N THR A 16 -1.39 -1.74 -8.94
CA THR A 16 -2.38 -0.99 -8.15
C THR A 16 -1.87 -0.72 -6.75
N ASN A 17 -1.29 -1.73 -6.11
CA ASN A 17 -0.78 -1.58 -4.76
C ASN A 17 0.36 -0.55 -4.68
N THR A 18 1.32 -0.64 -5.61
CA THR A 18 2.44 0.33 -5.67
C THR A 18 1.93 1.75 -5.86
N ALA A 19 0.94 1.95 -6.74
CA ALA A 19 0.34 3.25 -6.99
C ALA A 19 -0.37 3.79 -5.74
N THR A 20 -1.19 2.98 -5.07
CA THR A 20 -1.89 3.37 -3.85
C THR A 20 -0.93 3.76 -2.72
N ALA A 21 0.12 2.97 -2.50
CA ALA A 21 1.13 3.28 -1.49
C ALA A 21 1.86 4.59 -1.78
N SER A 22 2.23 4.82 -3.04
CA SER A 22 2.90 6.06 -3.48
C SER A 22 2.00 7.29 -3.33
N THR A 23 0.72 7.18 -3.72
CA THR A 23 -0.26 8.26 -3.55
C THR A 23 -0.48 8.58 -2.07
N LEU A 24 -0.62 7.56 -1.22
CA LEU A 24 -0.79 7.77 0.22
C LEU A 24 0.44 8.46 0.84
N ALA A 25 1.65 8.02 0.48
CA ALA A 25 2.90 8.62 0.95
C ALA A 25 2.95 10.13 0.63
N GLU A 26 2.63 10.49 -0.62
CA GLU A 26 2.67 11.88 -1.06
C GLU A 26 1.59 12.74 -0.40
N LEU A 27 0.36 12.22 -0.26
CA LEU A 27 -0.72 12.93 0.44
C LEU A 27 -0.36 13.20 1.90
N MET A 28 0.25 12.22 2.59
CA MET A 28 0.68 12.39 3.98
C MET A 28 1.83 13.39 4.12
N ARG A 29 2.79 13.36 3.19
CA ARG A 29 3.89 14.33 3.15
C ARG A 29 3.35 15.74 2.98
N LEU A 30 2.44 15.95 2.03
CA LEU A 30 1.81 17.25 1.77
C LEU A 30 0.96 17.73 2.96
N ALA A 31 0.11 16.87 3.52
CA ALA A 31 -0.70 17.19 4.69
C ALA A 31 0.15 17.54 5.92
N SER A 32 1.26 16.82 6.12
CA SER A 32 2.22 17.09 7.19
C SER A 32 2.83 18.49 7.05
N VAL A 33 3.30 18.86 5.85
CA VAL A 33 3.88 20.19 5.60
C VAL A 33 2.84 21.31 5.79
N ALA A 34 1.61 21.10 5.31
CA ALA A 34 0.55 22.10 5.41
C ALA A 34 0.03 22.33 6.85
N SER A 35 0.21 21.35 7.74
CA SER A 35 -0.46 21.32 9.06
C SER A 35 0.51 21.53 10.23
N GLU A 36 1.49 22.43 10.13
CA GLU A 36 2.39 22.72 11.26
C GLU A 36 1.67 23.55 12.34
N PRO A 37 1.36 22.98 13.52
CA PRO A 37 0.58 23.68 14.53
C PRO A 37 1.42 24.78 15.17
N ILE A 38 0.90 26.00 15.18
CA ILE A 38 1.47 27.12 15.93
C ILE A 38 0.58 27.48 17.11
N PRO A 39 1.14 27.92 18.26
CA PRO A 39 0.32 28.41 19.37
C PRO A 39 -0.49 29.62 18.92
N ALA A 40 -1.77 29.69 19.32
CA ALA A 40 -2.62 30.86 19.08
C ALA A 40 -2.22 32.07 19.95
N GLY A 41 -1.53 31.82 21.06
CA GLY A 41 -1.02 32.80 21.99
C GLY A 41 0.13 32.24 22.82
N ALA A 42 0.74 33.09 23.65
CA ALA A 42 1.85 32.73 24.54
C ALA A 42 1.37 32.10 25.87
N ASP A 43 0.07 31.96 26.07
CA ASP A 43 -0.47 31.34 27.28
C ASP A 43 -0.14 29.84 27.32
N PRO A 44 -0.01 29.25 28.53
CA PRO A 44 0.39 27.86 28.67
C PRO A 44 -0.55 26.86 27.97
N VAL A 45 -1.84 27.19 27.83
CA VAL A 45 -2.82 26.30 27.18
C VAL A 45 -2.59 26.28 25.68
N SER A 46 -2.43 27.45 25.04
CA SER A 46 -2.11 27.56 23.62
C SER A 46 -0.79 26.87 23.25
N VAL A 47 0.24 27.04 24.09
CA VAL A 47 1.53 26.37 23.90
C VAL A 47 1.39 24.85 24.05
N GLY A 48 0.69 24.39 25.09
CA GLY A 48 0.46 22.97 25.34
C GLY A 48 -0.34 22.29 24.23
N LEU A 49 -1.39 22.93 23.72
CA LEU A 49 -2.19 22.42 22.61
C LEU A 49 -1.36 22.32 21.32
N SER A 50 -0.58 23.34 20.97
CA SER A 50 0.32 23.28 19.82
C SER A 50 1.31 22.11 19.94
N ALA A 51 1.91 21.91 21.12
CA ALA A 51 2.79 20.77 21.36
C ALA A 51 2.08 19.41 21.21
N ALA A 52 0.86 19.28 21.76
CA ALA A 52 0.06 18.06 21.64
C ALA A 52 -0.28 17.74 20.17
N PHE A 53 -0.67 18.74 19.37
CA PHE A 53 -0.93 18.55 17.94
C PHE A 53 0.33 18.18 17.16
N LYS A 54 1.51 18.74 17.50
CA LYS A 54 2.79 18.35 16.90
C LYS A 54 3.10 16.87 17.18
N SER A 55 2.92 16.43 18.43
CA SER A 55 3.10 15.02 18.80
C SER A 55 2.12 14.10 18.07
N TYR A 56 0.84 14.49 17.99
CA TYR A 56 -0.17 13.74 17.23
C TYR A 56 0.22 13.60 15.75
N LYS A 57 0.59 14.71 15.10
CA LYS A 57 1.04 14.74 13.71
C LYS A 57 2.21 13.77 13.48
N SER A 58 3.22 13.81 14.35
CA SER A 58 4.39 12.92 14.26
C SER A 58 3.99 11.45 14.44
N GLY A 59 3.15 11.14 15.43
CA GLY A 59 2.67 9.78 15.66
C GLY A 59 1.84 9.23 14.50
N TYR A 60 0.93 10.05 13.95
CA TYR A 60 0.12 9.69 12.79
C TYR A 60 1.00 9.43 11.55
N TYR A 61 1.98 10.30 11.27
CA TYR A 61 2.92 10.10 10.17
C TYR A 61 3.69 8.78 10.31
N ASN A 62 4.18 8.45 11.52
CA ASN A 62 4.87 7.19 11.77
C ASN A 62 3.99 5.96 11.51
N ILE A 63 2.71 6.00 11.89
CA ILE A 63 1.76 4.91 11.62
C ILE A 63 1.57 4.76 10.11
N THR A 64 1.39 5.86 9.39
CA THR A 64 1.19 5.79 7.93
C THR A 64 2.43 5.32 7.19
N ASP A 65 3.62 5.79 7.58
CA ASP A 65 4.89 5.34 7.01
C ASP A 65 5.13 3.84 7.24
N ASN A 66 4.83 3.35 8.45
CA ASN A 66 4.86 1.92 8.74
C ASN A 66 3.87 1.14 7.87
N GLY A 67 2.64 1.64 7.71
CA GLY A 67 1.63 1.05 6.85
C GLY A 67 2.10 0.95 5.39
N ILE A 68 2.69 2.01 4.85
CA ILE A 68 3.28 2.04 3.49
C ILE A 68 4.41 1.02 3.37
N SER A 69 5.31 0.97 4.35
CA SER A 69 6.41 0.00 4.39
C SER A 69 5.89 -1.45 4.38
N LYS A 70 4.88 -1.78 5.21
CA LYS A 70 4.24 -3.10 5.21
C LYS A 70 3.52 -3.41 3.92
N PHE A 71 2.94 -2.40 3.28
CA PHE A 71 2.32 -2.55 1.98
C PHE A 71 3.36 -2.93 0.91
N HIS A 72 4.50 -2.25 0.87
CA HIS A 72 5.62 -2.60 -0.02
C HIS A 72 6.21 -3.98 0.28
N GLU A 73 6.41 -4.34 1.55
CA GLU A 73 6.87 -5.69 1.95
C GLU A 73 5.92 -6.79 1.45
N GLY A 74 4.61 -6.60 1.61
CA GLY A 74 3.59 -7.53 1.11
C GLY A 74 3.60 -7.61 -0.42
N ASN A 75 3.70 -6.45 -1.08
CA ASN A 75 3.70 -6.34 -2.53
C ASN A 75 4.95 -6.99 -3.15
N GLY A 76 6.12 -6.89 -2.51
CA GLY A 76 7.36 -7.54 -2.94
C GLY A 76 7.30 -9.07 -2.95
N LYS A 77 6.37 -9.67 -2.19
CA LYS A 77 6.15 -11.14 -2.19
C LYS A 77 5.27 -11.62 -3.36
N LEU A 78 4.53 -10.73 -4.02
CA LEU A 78 3.66 -11.09 -5.14
C LEU A 78 4.48 -11.56 -6.37
N PRO A 79 5.54 -10.86 -6.82
CA PRO A 79 6.40 -11.35 -7.90
C PRO A 79 7.08 -12.68 -7.60
N GLU A 80 7.52 -12.92 -6.34
CA GLU A 80 8.08 -14.21 -5.94
C GLU A 80 7.06 -15.34 -6.07
N SER A 81 5.78 -15.08 -5.78
CA SER A 81 4.73 -16.07 -5.97
C SER A 81 4.55 -16.40 -7.46
N ILE A 82 4.58 -15.40 -8.35
CA ILE A 82 4.52 -15.61 -9.81
C ILE A 82 5.68 -16.48 -10.28
N HIS A 83 6.93 -16.13 -9.93
CA HIS A 83 8.10 -16.93 -10.33
C HIS A 83 8.01 -18.38 -9.83
N ARG A 84 7.59 -18.61 -8.58
CA ARG A 84 7.45 -19.99 -8.08
C ARG A 84 6.39 -20.80 -8.82
N TYR A 85 5.35 -20.17 -9.35
CA TYR A 85 4.35 -20.85 -10.19
C TYR A 85 4.83 -21.03 -11.65
N GLU A 86 5.49 -20.04 -12.24
CA GLU A 86 6.02 -20.13 -13.62
C GLU A 86 7.15 -21.15 -13.75
N PHE A 87 7.99 -21.31 -12.71
CA PHE A 87 9.09 -22.29 -12.70
C PHE A 87 8.77 -23.61 -11.99
N GLY A 88 7.62 -23.69 -11.30
CA GLY A 88 7.19 -24.88 -10.54
C GLY A 88 6.52 -25.98 -11.38
N ASP A 89 6.16 -25.69 -12.63
CA ASP A 89 5.52 -26.66 -13.54
C ASP A 89 6.43 -27.04 -14.72
N SER A 90 7.58 -27.65 -14.42
CA SER A 90 8.40 -28.34 -15.43
C SER A 90 7.92 -29.78 -15.70
N ALA A 91 6.86 -30.24 -15.01
CA ALA A 91 6.34 -31.62 -15.07
C ALA A 91 4.95 -31.76 -15.73
N GLY A 92 4.34 -30.66 -16.20
CA GLY A 92 3.08 -30.68 -16.97
C GLY A 92 1.83 -30.98 -16.14
N GLY A 93 1.83 -30.64 -14.85
CA GLY A 93 0.75 -31.01 -13.92
C GLY A 93 -0.33 -29.95 -13.72
N ALA A 94 -0.04 -28.67 -13.96
CA ALA A 94 -0.98 -27.59 -13.71
C ALA A 94 -1.40 -26.93 -15.02
N ARG A 95 -2.39 -27.53 -15.70
CA ARG A 95 -3.08 -26.85 -16.81
C ARG A 95 -3.79 -25.62 -16.26
N VAL A 96 -3.15 -24.46 -16.36
CA VAL A 96 -3.79 -23.15 -16.21
C VAL A 96 -4.75 -23.02 -17.40
N LYS A 97 -6.05 -23.22 -17.18
CA LYS A 97 -7.03 -22.75 -18.17
C LYS A 97 -6.90 -21.22 -18.17
N SER A 98 -6.50 -20.64 -19.30
CA SER A 98 -6.61 -19.19 -19.50
C SER A 98 -8.05 -18.81 -19.14
N ALA A 99 -8.21 -17.83 -18.26
CA ALA A 99 -9.51 -17.22 -18.08
C ALA A 99 -9.92 -16.70 -19.46
N GLU A 100 -10.98 -17.26 -20.05
CA GLU A 100 -11.57 -16.71 -21.26
C GLU A 100 -11.85 -15.22 -21.00
N PRO A 101 -11.62 -14.31 -21.96
CA PRO A 101 -11.93 -12.91 -21.79
C PRO A 101 -13.42 -12.80 -21.44
N GLY A 102 -13.72 -12.53 -20.17
CA GLY A 102 -15.09 -12.38 -19.71
C GLY A 102 -15.72 -11.19 -20.41
N ILE A 103 -16.71 -11.45 -21.28
CA ILE A 103 -17.56 -10.40 -21.84
C ILE A 103 -18.31 -9.76 -20.68
N VAL A 104 -18.00 -8.50 -20.38
CA VAL A 104 -18.82 -7.67 -19.49
C VAL A 104 -20.07 -7.28 -20.27
N TYR A 105 -21.22 -7.85 -19.93
CA TYR A 105 -22.50 -7.32 -20.37
C TYR A 105 -22.83 -6.09 -19.52
N ILE A 106 -23.04 -4.96 -20.19
CA ILE A 106 -23.58 -3.70 -19.64
C ILE A 106 -25.10 -3.81 -19.60
#